data_AF-A0A2W4NW40-F1
#
_entry.id   AF-A0A2W4NW40-F1
#
_cell.length_a   1.000
_cell.length_b   1.000
_cell.length_c   1.000
_cell.angle_alpha   90.00
_cell.angle_beta   90.00
_cell.angle_gamma   90.00
#
_symmetry.space_group_name_H-M   'P 1'
#
loop_
_entity.id
_entity.type
_entity.pdbx_description
1 polymer ?
#
loop_
_entity_poly.entity_id
_entity_poly.type
_entity_poly.pdbx_seq_one_letter_code
_entity_poly.pdbx_strand_id
1 'polypeptide(L)'
;MSSHTASVLTFSLYLAVVIALLAFCYARPSYNWDMLAYAAVILDDGETSPEALHAEVYRVASEEVPEREYRMMVDTTHQLRSEVLRNSERFYQFLSYFRVKPLYAGLCNLFYSIGVPLTKATVLPSILGIFVLALLLFYRFSRNFPSWAAAILGLSMLCMPPVLEAARLSTPDALSAVVLLGAFLVYLYGANVYW
;
A
#
# COMPACT_ATOMS: atom_id res chain seq x y z
N MET A 1 -34.10 13.95 10.41
CA MET A 1 -32.81 13.22 10.42
C MET A 1 -32.14 13.47 11.76
N SER A 2 -32.20 12.52 12.69
CA SER A 2 -31.44 12.60 13.94
C SER A 2 -29.95 12.56 13.60
N SER A 3 -29.21 13.63 13.93
CA SER A 3 -27.76 13.62 13.82
C SER A 3 -27.20 12.63 14.85
N HIS A 4 -26.86 11.42 14.39
CA HIS A 4 -26.13 10.47 15.22
C HIS A 4 -24.71 11.03 15.41
N THR A 5 -24.45 11.64 16.56
CA THR A 5 -23.09 12.05 16.94
C THR A 5 -22.23 10.81 17.12
N ALA A 6 -21.02 10.85 16.55
CA ALA A 6 -20.08 9.75 16.69
C ALA A 6 -19.68 9.58 18.16
N SER A 7 -19.95 8.41 18.74
CA SER A 7 -19.47 8.07 20.08
C SER A 7 -17.94 7.99 20.06
N VAL A 8 -17.29 8.83 20.87
CA VAL A 8 -15.83 8.86 21.02
C VAL A 8 -15.31 7.48 21.40
N LEU A 9 -15.96 6.82 22.36
CA LEU A 9 -15.59 5.47 22.79
C LEU A 9 -15.63 4.47 21.63
N THR A 10 -16.69 4.49 20.83
CA THR A 10 -16.83 3.59 19.68
C THR A 10 -15.78 3.86 18.62
N PHE A 11 -15.48 5.13 18.34
CA PHE A 11 -14.44 5.50 17.40
C PHE A 11 -13.05 5.07 17.89
N SER A 12 -12.74 5.27 19.18
CA SER A 12 -11.47 4.83 19.77
C SER A 12 -11.29 3.31 19.71
N LEU A 13 -12.34 2.55 20.02
CA LEU A 13 -12.31 1.08 19.91
C LEU A 13 -12.15 0.61 18.45
N TYR A 14 -12.90 1.22 17.53
CA TYR A 14 -12.75 0.97 16.10
C TYR A 14 -11.31 1.21 15.64
N LEU A 15 -10.74 2.37 16.01
CA LEU A 15 -9.38 2.75 15.65
C LEU A 15 -8.34 1.80 16.25
N ALA A 16 -8.52 1.36 17.50
CA ALA A 16 -7.63 0.38 18.13
C ALA A 16 -7.61 -0.95 17.36
N VAL A 17 -8.77 -1.43 16.90
CA VAL A 17 -8.86 -2.65 16.07
C VAL A 17 -8.20 -2.43 14.70
N VAL A 18 -8.43 -1.28 14.06
CA VAL A 18 -7.77 -0.94 12.78
C VAL A 18 -6.25 -0.89 12.94
N ILE A 19 -5.74 -0.24 13.98
CA ILE A 19 -4.30 -0.17 14.25
C ILE A 19 -3.73 -1.58 14.49
N ALA A 20 -4.41 -2.43 15.27
CA ALA A 20 -3.97 -3.80 15.49
C ALA A 20 -3.93 -4.62 14.18
N LEU A 21 -4.93 -4.44 13.31
CA LEU A 21 -5.01 -5.08 12.01
C LEU A 21 -3.88 -4.62 11.07
N LEU A 22 -3.62 -3.32 11.01
CA LEU A 22 -2.55 -2.75 10.18
C LEU A 22 -1.17 -3.11 10.71
N ALA A 23 -0.99 -3.17 12.04
CA ALA A 23 0.23 -3.67 12.65
C ALA A 23 0.48 -5.14 12.29
N PHE A 24 -0.57 -5.97 12.23
CA PHE A 24 -0.48 -7.33 11.72
C PHE A 24 -0.06 -7.37 10.23
N CYS A 25 -0.65 -6.52 9.38
CA CYS A 25 -0.27 -6.43 7.97
C CYS A 25 1.19 -5.99 7.78
N TYR A 26 1.66 -5.03 8.59
CA TYR A 26 3.05 -4.57 8.58
C TYR A 26 4.03 -5.64 9.10
N ALA A 27 3.63 -6.41 10.12
CA ALA A 27 4.46 -7.48 10.67
C ALA A 27 4.56 -8.69 9.72
N ARG A 28 3.58 -8.87 8.82
CA ARG A 28 3.52 -9.98 7.87
C ARG A 28 3.22 -9.49 6.45
N PRO A 29 4.08 -8.69 5.83
CA PRO A 29 3.86 -8.22 4.47
C PRO A 29 3.81 -9.40 3.49
N SER A 30 3.06 -9.24 2.41
CA SER A 30 3.07 -10.14 1.28
C SER A 30 4.15 -9.65 0.33
N TYR A 31 5.36 -10.20 0.47
CA TYR A 31 6.51 -9.84 -0.36
C TYR A 31 6.26 -10.25 -1.82
N ASN A 32 5.78 -9.29 -2.62
CA ASN A 32 5.55 -9.46 -4.05
C ASN A 32 6.70 -8.88 -4.87
N TRP A 33 6.86 -9.37 -6.09
CA TRP A 33 7.98 -8.99 -6.97
C TRP A 33 8.01 -7.48 -7.33
N ASP A 34 6.87 -6.77 -7.33
CA ASP A 34 6.80 -5.31 -7.51
C ASP A 34 7.64 -4.55 -6.48
N MET A 35 7.83 -5.13 -5.28
CA MET A 35 8.71 -4.58 -4.25
C MET A 35 10.13 -4.34 -4.79
N LEU A 36 10.66 -5.25 -5.61
CA LEU A 36 12.01 -5.10 -6.18
C LEU A 36 12.08 -3.87 -7.08
N ALA A 37 11.06 -3.65 -7.91
CA ALA A 37 11.02 -2.49 -8.79
C ALA A 37 10.84 -1.18 -8.02
N TYR A 38 9.97 -1.14 -7.00
CA TYR A 38 9.85 0.05 -6.15
C TYR A 38 11.11 0.32 -5.33
N ALA A 39 11.76 -0.73 -4.79
CA ALA A 39 13.04 -0.61 -4.10
C ALA A 39 14.12 -0.02 -5.03
N ALA A 40 14.20 -0.50 -6.27
CA ALA A 40 15.10 0.05 -7.28
C ALA A 40 14.80 1.53 -7.57
N VAL A 41 13.53 1.90 -7.76
CA VAL A 41 13.15 3.31 -7.99
C VAL A 41 13.53 4.22 -6.83
N ILE A 42 13.57 3.72 -5.59
CA ILE A 42 13.98 4.49 -4.40
C ILE A 42 15.51 4.65 -4.35
N LEU A 43 16.27 3.60 -4.69
CA LEU A 43 17.73 3.62 -4.66
C LEU A 43 18.35 4.32 -5.87
N ASP A 44 17.60 4.47 -6.95
CA ASP A 44 18.06 5.07 -8.19
C ASP A 44 18.24 6.59 -8.06
N ASP A 45 19.50 7.03 -8.03
CA ASP A 45 19.92 8.42 -8.00
C ASP A 45 20.15 9.02 -9.40
N GLY A 46 19.95 8.23 -10.47
CA GLY A 46 20.19 8.62 -11.85
C GLY A 46 21.67 8.58 -12.29
N GLU A 47 22.60 8.31 -11.37
CA GLU A 47 24.03 8.17 -11.66
C GLU A 47 24.50 6.70 -11.57
N THR A 48 23.80 5.90 -10.75
CA THR A 48 24.08 4.47 -10.55
C THR A 48 23.84 3.67 -11.83
N SER A 49 24.79 2.79 -12.20
CA SER A 49 24.63 1.94 -13.38
C SER A 49 23.50 0.92 -13.20
N PRO A 50 22.80 0.50 -14.28
CA PRO A 50 21.77 -0.54 -14.21
C PRO A 50 22.22 -1.82 -13.51
N GLU A 51 23.48 -2.24 -13.71
CA GLU A 51 24.08 -3.43 -13.10
C GLU A 51 24.23 -3.27 -11.59
N ALA A 52 24.76 -2.13 -11.15
CA ALA A 52 24.97 -1.84 -9.74
C ALA A 52 23.64 -1.72 -8.99
N LEU A 53 22.66 -1.03 -9.58
CA LEU A 53 21.31 -0.90 -9.03
C LEU A 53 20.63 -2.27 -8.92
N HIS A 54 20.70 -3.07 -9.98
CA HIS A 54 20.16 -4.43 -9.97
C HIS A 54 20.82 -5.27 -8.87
N ALA A 55 22.15 -5.34 -8.82
CA ALA A 55 22.87 -6.12 -7.81
C ALA A 55 22.49 -5.69 -6.39
N GLU A 56 22.41 -4.40 -6.12
CA GLU A 56 22.09 -3.87 -4.80
C GLU A 56 20.67 -4.20 -4.36
N VAL A 57 19.68 -4.04 -5.24
CA VAL A 57 18.27 -4.33 -4.92
C VAL A 57 18.08 -5.80 -4.57
N TYR A 58 18.66 -6.72 -5.36
CA TYR A 58 18.55 -8.15 -5.07
C TYR A 58 19.36 -8.56 -3.83
N ARG A 59 20.51 -7.91 -3.57
CA ARG A 59 21.28 -8.10 -2.33
C ARG A 59 20.43 -7.72 -1.11
N VAL A 60 19.90 -6.50 -1.07
CA VAL A 60 19.03 -6.01 0.03
C VAL A 60 17.80 -6.90 0.18
N ALA A 61 17.15 -7.29 -0.92
CA ALA A 61 15.98 -8.17 -0.88
C ALA A 61 16.32 -9.55 -0.28
N SER A 62 17.49 -10.11 -0.58
CA SER A 62 17.91 -11.40 0.00
C SER A 62 18.26 -11.31 1.50
N GLU A 63 18.63 -10.12 2.00
CA GLU A 63 18.96 -9.89 3.40
C GLU A 63 17.72 -9.56 4.25
N GLU A 64 16.79 -8.78 3.70
CA GLU A 64 15.62 -8.29 4.44
C GLU A 64 14.38 -9.20 4.36
N VAL A 65 14.28 -10.02 3.31
CA VAL A 65 13.10 -10.87 3.07
C VAL A 65 13.38 -12.29 3.52
N PRO A 66 12.41 -12.97 4.18
CA PRO A 66 12.60 -14.36 4.53
C PRO A 66 12.84 -15.23 3.28
N GLU A 67 13.74 -16.21 3.43
CA GLU A 67 14.29 -17.02 2.33
C GLU A 67 13.23 -17.68 1.43
N ARG A 68 12.10 -18.13 2.01
CA ARG A 68 11.02 -18.75 1.23
C ARG A 68 10.36 -17.74 0.30
N GLU A 69 10.07 -16.55 0.81
CA GLU A 69 9.43 -15.44 0.12
C GLU A 69 10.37 -14.85 -0.92
N TYR A 70 11.67 -14.72 -0.60
CA TYR A 70 12.69 -14.34 -1.58
C TYR A 70 12.73 -15.30 -2.78
N ARG A 71 12.74 -16.61 -2.53
CA ARG A 71 12.69 -17.62 -3.60
C ARG A 71 11.46 -17.52 -4.49
N MET A 72 10.31 -17.12 -3.96
CA MET A 72 9.09 -16.90 -4.76
C MET A 72 9.18 -15.65 -5.64
N MET A 73 9.90 -14.61 -5.20
CA MET A 73 10.09 -13.39 -6.00
C MET A 73 11.05 -13.60 -7.16
N VAL A 74 12.11 -14.39 -6.97
CA VAL A 74 13.10 -14.72 -8.01
C VAL A 74 12.73 -15.94 -8.86
N ASP A 75 11.50 -16.44 -8.71
CA ASP A 75 11.02 -17.58 -9.48
C ASP A 75 10.95 -17.25 -10.99
N THR A 76 11.62 -18.09 -11.79
CA THR A 76 11.79 -17.90 -13.23
C THR A 76 10.74 -18.64 -14.07
N THR A 77 9.69 -19.19 -13.45
CA THR A 77 8.58 -19.82 -14.20
C THR A 77 7.88 -18.84 -15.15
N HIS A 78 7.80 -17.56 -14.76
CA HIS A 78 7.24 -16.51 -15.60
C HIS A 78 8.34 -15.85 -16.43
N GLN A 79 8.16 -15.78 -17.76
CA GLN A 79 9.17 -15.29 -18.69
C GLN A 79 9.68 -13.88 -18.34
N LEU A 80 8.78 -12.93 -18.06
CA LEU A 80 9.15 -11.57 -17.67
C LEU A 80 10.05 -11.55 -16.42
N ARG A 81 9.75 -12.36 -15.39
CA ARG A 81 10.55 -12.42 -14.16
C ARG A 81 11.95 -12.96 -14.43
N SER A 82 12.03 -13.99 -15.26
CA SER A 82 13.31 -14.56 -15.70
C SER A 82 14.16 -13.53 -16.47
N GLU A 83 13.55 -12.76 -17.36
CA GLU A 83 14.24 -11.72 -18.15
C GLU A 83 14.78 -10.60 -17.27
N VAL A 84 13.97 -10.05 -16.37
CA VAL A 84 14.40 -8.95 -15.49
C VAL A 84 15.39 -9.40 -14.42
N LEU A 85 15.35 -10.66 -13.99
CA LEU A 85 16.33 -11.22 -13.04
C LEU A 85 17.70 -11.41 -13.68
N ARG A 86 17.75 -11.76 -14.98
CA ARG A 86 19.00 -12.10 -15.68
C ARG A 86 19.64 -10.92 -16.40
N ASN A 87 18.90 -9.84 -16.62
CA ASN A 87 19.34 -8.72 -17.45
C ASN A 87 19.03 -7.38 -16.76
N SER A 88 20.09 -6.72 -16.28
CA SER A 88 20.04 -5.41 -15.61
C SER A 88 19.38 -4.33 -16.47
N GLU A 89 19.69 -4.29 -17.77
CA GLU A 89 19.11 -3.32 -18.71
C GLU A 89 17.61 -3.52 -18.89
N ARG A 90 17.15 -4.78 -18.98
CA ARG A 90 15.71 -5.09 -19.04
C ARG A 90 15.00 -4.71 -17.75
N PHE A 91 15.62 -4.97 -16.60
CA PHE A 91 15.11 -4.54 -15.30
C PHE A 91 15.02 -3.01 -15.21
N TYR A 92 16.05 -2.29 -15.65
CA TYR A 92 16.07 -0.83 -15.62
C TYR A 92 14.98 -0.22 -16.53
N GLN A 93 14.80 -0.76 -17.74
CA GLN A 93 13.69 -0.38 -18.62
C GLN A 93 12.32 -0.66 -17.98
N PHE A 94 12.20 -1.77 -17.26
CA PHE A 94 10.98 -2.15 -16.55
C PHE A 94 10.61 -1.16 -15.42
N LEU A 95 11.57 -0.44 -14.83
CA LEU A 95 11.30 0.58 -13.80
C LEU A 95 10.41 1.73 -14.29
N SER A 96 10.34 1.98 -15.61
CA SER A 96 9.45 2.99 -16.20
C SER A 96 7.98 2.81 -15.77
N TYR A 97 7.50 1.57 -15.61
CA TYR A 97 6.13 1.27 -15.14
C TYR A 97 5.87 1.69 -13.68
N PHE A 98 6.93 1.85 -12.89
CA PHE A 98 6.86 2.20 -11.47
C PHE A 98 7.08 3.71 -11.25
N ARG A 99 7.92 4.33 -12.08
CA ARG A 99 8.16 5.78 -12.08
C ARG A 99 6.92 6.61 -12.42
N VAL A 100 5.98 6.09 -13.22
CA VAL A 100 4.72 6.77 -13.57
C VAL A 100 3.75 6.93 -12.39
N LYS A 101 4.04 6.36 -11.21
CA LYS A 101 3.23 6.44 -9.99
C LYS A 101 3.95 7.29 -8.93
N PRO A 102 4.14 8.60 -9.16
CA PRO A 102 5.02 9.44 -8.34
C PRO A 102 4.57 9.56 -6.89
N LEU A 103 3.25 9.55 -6.63
CA LEU A 103 2.73 9.58 -5.26
C LEU A 103 3.15 8.34 -4.48
N TYR A 104 3.05 7.15 -5.08
CA TYR A 104 3.41 5.90 -4.41
C TYR A 104 4.92 5.84 -4.17
N ALA A 105 5.72 6.03 -5.22
CA ALA A 105 7.17 6.00 -5.13
C ALA A 105 7.71 7.07 -4.16
N GLY A 106 7.14 8.27 -4.17
CA GLY A 106 7.49 9.35 -3.24
C GLY A 106 7.19 8.99 -1.79
N LEU A 107 6.07 8.33 -1.50
CA LEU A 107 5.77 7.84 -0.14
C LEU A 107 6.74 6.73 0.28
N CYS A 108 7.07 5.78 -0.61
CA CYS A 108 8.08 4.77 -0.30
C CYS A 108 9.43 5.42 0.06
N ASN A 109 9.87 6.40 -0.74
CA ASN A 109 11.11 7.12 -0.50
C ASN A 109 11.09 7.90 0.82
N LEU A 110 9.96 8.54 1.15
CA LEU A 110 9.78 9.22 2.42
C LEU A 110 9.95 8.25 3.60
N PHE A 111 9.32 7.08 3.55
CA PHE A 111 9.44 6.06 4.61
C PHE A 111 10.86 5.50 4.70
N TYR A 112 11.53 5.29 3.57
CA TYR A 112 12.92 4.85 3.56
C TYR A 112 13.86 5.91 4.17
N SER A 113 13.66 7.20 3.82
CA SER A 113 14.46 8.33 4.29
C SER A 113 14.38 8.54 5.81
N ILE A 114 13.31 8.10 6.47
CA ILE A 114 13.17 8.16 7.94
C ILE A 114 13.73 6.90 8.65
N GLY A 115 14.40 6.01 7.91
CA GLY A 115 15.12 4.85 8.45
C GLY A 115 14.32 3.54 8.47
N VAL A 116 13.19 3.45 7.76
CA VAL A 116 12.48 2.17 7.60
C VAL A 116 13.28 1.27 6.63
N PRO A 117 13.43 -0.03 6.90
CA PRO A 117 14.05 -0.98 5.97
C PRO A 117 13.42 -0.92 4.57
N LEU A 118 14.22 -1.07 3.52
CA LEU A 118 13.81 -0.75 2.15
C LEU A 118 12.58 -1.56 1.73
N THR A 119 12.56 -2.86 2.02
CA THR A 119 11.46 -3.78 1.67
C THR A 119 10.17 -3.50 2.45
N LYS A 120 10.28 -2.92 3.65
CA LYS A 120 9.11 -2.52 4.46
C LYS A 120 8.60 -1.13 4.06
N ALA A 121 9.51 -0.25 3.66
CA ALA A 121 9.17 1.08 3.18
C ALA A 121 8.26 1.03 1.94
N THR A 122 8.38 0.01 1.09
CA THR A 122 7.51 -0.18 -0.07
C THR A 122 6.09 -0.62 0.26
N VAL A 123 5.82 -1.18 1.46
CA VAL A 123 4.48 -1.65 1.88
C VAL A 123 3.70 -0.59 2.65
N LEU A 124 4.41 0.30 3.35
CA LEU A 124 3.80 1.35 4.18
C LEU A 124 2.80 2.26 3.44
N PRO A 125 2.99 2.64 2.16
CA PRO A 125 1.99 3.42 1.44
C PRO A 125 0.66 2.68 1.29
N SER A 126 0.68 1.36 1.09
CA SER A 126 -0.53 0.54 1.02
C SER A 126 -1.26 0.51 2.36
N ILE A 127 -0.52 0.34 3.46
CA ILE A 127 -1.04 0.39 4.83
C ILE A 127 -1.67 1.75 5.12
N LEU A 128 -1.01 2.83 4.72
CA LEU A 128 -1.54 4.19 4.83
C LEU A 128 -2.83 4.35 4.03
N GLY A 129 -2.89 3.79 2.81
CA GLY A 129 -4.11 3.77 2.01
C GLY A 129 -5.27 3.09 2.74
N ILE A 130 -5.05 1.90 3.30
CA ILE A 130 -6.10 1.19 4.07
C ILE A 130 -6.47 1.93 5.36
N PHE A 131 -5.51 2.60 6.02
CA PHE A 131 -5.79 3.45 7.17
C PHE A 131 -6.72 4.61 6.80
N VAL A 132 -6.45 5.32 5.71
CA VAL A 132 -7.30 6.42 5.24
C VAL A 132 -8.68 5.89 4.81
N LEU A 133 -8.72 4.72 4.15
CA LEU A 133 -9.98 4.05 3.81
C LEU A 133 -10.80 3.74 5.07
N ALA A 134 -10.18 3.24 6.14
CA ALA A 134 -10.84 2.97 7.41
C ALA A 134 -11.51 4.23 8.00
N LEU A 135 -10.76 5.34 8.06
CA LEU A 135 -11.28 6.63 8.53
C LEU A 135 -12.47 7.10 7.69
N LEU A 136 -12.37 6.98 6.37
CA LEU A 136 -13.40 7.38 5.43
C LEU A 136 -14.68 6.54 5.59
N LEU A 137 -14.53 5.21 5.72
CA LEU A 137 -15.66 4.30 5.91
C LEU A 137 -16.39 4.57 7.22
N PHE A 138 -15.64 4.73 8.32
CA PHE A 138 -16.25 5.04 9.62
C PHE A 138 -16.98 6.38 9.58
N TYR A 139 -16.34 7.43 9.06
CA TYR A 139 -16.97 8.75 8.89
C TYR A 139 -18.23 8.67 8.03
N ARG A 140 -18.19 7.94 6.91
CA ARG A 140 -19.34 7.85 6.01
C ARG A 140 -20.49 7.07 6.61
N PHE A 141 -20.22 5.93 7.26
CA PHE A 141 -21.29 5.11 7.86
C PHE A 141 -21.90 5.78 9.09
N SER A 142 -21.11 6.49 9.89
CA SER A 142 -21.61 7.20 11.08
C SER A 142 -22.58 8.35 10.75
N ARG A 143 -22.63 8.83 9.50
CA ARG A 143 -23.66 9.79 9.06
C ARG A 143 -25.05 9.17 8.85
N ASN A 144 -25.12 7.88 8.54
CA ASN A 144 -26.38 7.19 8.22
C ASN A 144 -26.81 6.19 9.30
N PHE A 145 -25.86 5.67 10.07
CA PHE A 145 -26.05 4.60 11.05
C PHE A 145 -25.52 5.02 12.42
N PRO A 146 -26.02 4.42 13.52
CA PRO A 146 -25.42 4.62 14.84
C PRO A 146 -23.96 4.16 14.83
N SER A 147 -23.13 4.78 15.68
CA SER A 147 -21.66 4.63 15.62
C SER A 147 -21.17 3.19 15.73
N TRP A 148 -21.86 2.36 16.52
CA TRP A 148 -21.51 0.94 16.68
C TRP A 148 -21.75 0.15 15.40
N ALA A 149 -22.84 0.42 14.69
CA ALA A 149 -23.14 -0.22 13.41
C ALA A 149 -22.17 0.25 12.33
N ALA A 150 -21.81 1.54 12.35
CA ALA A 150 -20.78 2.09 11.48
C ALA A 150 -19.41 1.42 11.69
N ALA A 151 -19.02 1.17 12.94
CA ALA A 151 -17.80 0.44 13.28
C ALA A 151 -17.82 -0.99 12.74
N ILE A 152 -18.92 -1.73 12.95
CA ILE A 152 -19.06 -3.11 12.48
C ILE A 152 -19.03 -3.18 10.95
N LEU A 153 -19.76 -2.30 10.26
CA LEU A 153 -19.75 -2.25 8.79
C LEU A 153 -18.36 -1.88 8.25
N GLY A 154 -17.72 -0.88 8.84
CA GLY A 154 -16.36 -0.48 8.46
C GLY A 154 -15.35 -1.63 8.64
N LEU A 155 -15.37 -2.29 9.80
CA LEU A 155 -14.49 -3.43 10.07
C LEU A 155 -14.80 -4.61 9.14
N SER A 156 -16.08 -4.88 8.86
CA SER A 156 -16.48 -5.96 7.95
C SER A 156 -15.90 -5.76 6.55
N MET A 157 -15.91 -4.51 6.04
CA MET A 157 -15.29 -4.18 4.76
C MET A 157 -13.76 -4.29 4.80
N LEU A 158 -13.12 -3.83 5.88
CA LEU A 158 -11.66 -3.92 6.03
C LEU A 158 -11.17 -5.37 6.16
N CYS A 159 -11.95 -6.23 6.81
CA CYS A 159 -11.62 -7.65 6.98
C CYS A 159 -11.89 -8.49 5.73
N MET A 160 -12.36 -7.91 4.62
CA MET A 160 -12.50 -8.63 3.36
C MET A 160 -11.11 -9.05 2.85
N PRO A 161 -10.91 -10.31 2.42
CA PRO A 161 -9.59 -10.79 2.01
C PRO A 161 -8.86 -9.91 0.98
N PRO A 162 -9.51 -9.36 -0.07
CA PRO A 162 -8.84 -8.49 -1.04
C PRO A 162 -8.32 -7.18 -0.42
N VAL A 163 -9.00 -6.65 0.60
CA VAL A 163 -8.61 -5.40 1.28
C VAL A 163 -7.40 -5.64 2.19
N LEU A 164 -7.42 -6.75 2.93
CA LEU A 164 -6.28 -7.18 3.75
C LEU A 164 -5.05 -7.52 2.89
N GLU A 165 -5.26 -8.14 1.74
CA GLU A 165 -4.19 -8.45 0.80
C GLU A 165 -3.59 -7.17 0.22
N ALA A 166 -4.42 -6.21 -0.21
CA ALA A 166 -3.96 -4.91 -0.67
C ALA A 166 -3.13 -4.17 0.39
N ALA A 167 -3.48 -4.28 1.69
CA ALA A 167 -2.70 -3.69 2.78
C ALA A 167 -1.29 -4.28 2.92
N ARG A 168 -1.11 -5.54 2.49
CA ARG A 168 0.12 -6.32 2.69
C ARG A 168 1.05 -6.29 1.48
N LEU A 169 0.55 -5.91 0.30
CA LEU A 169 1.29 -5.87 -0.95
C LEU A 169 2.00 -4.52 -1.15
N SER A 170 3.15 -4.55 -1.84
CA SER A 170 3.82 -3.34 -2.33
C SER A 170 3.20 -2.89 -3.65
N THR A 171 1.94 -2.45 -3.64
CA THR A 171 1.21 -1.99 -4.83
C THR A 171 0.41 -0.72 -4.56
N PRO A 172 0.18 0.14 -5.58
CA PRO A 172 -0.54 1.40 -5.40
C PRO A 172 -2.06 1.22 -5.27
N ASP A 173 -2.57 -0.01 -5.24
CA ASP A 173 -3.98 -0.32 -5.37
C ASP A 173 -4.79 0.24 -4.20
N ALA A 174 -4.27 0.09 -2.97
CA ALA A 174 -4.92 0.62 -1.77
C ALA A 174 -5.04 2.16 -1.81
N LEU A 175 -3.98 2.86 -2.25
CA LEU A 175 -4.03 4.32 -2.41
C LEU A 175 -4.95 4.74 -3.56
N SER A 176 -4.91 4.01 -4.68
CA SER A 176 -5.78 4.27 -5.83
C SER A 176 -7.26 4.10 -5.47
N ALA A 177 -7.58 3.09 -4.66
CA ALA A 177 -8.94 2.87 -4.15
C ALA A 177 -9.43 4.04 -3.29
N VAL A 178 -8.57 4.60 -2.42
CA VAL A 178 -8.90 5.79 -1.63
C VAL A 178 -9.13 7.01 -2.50
N VAL A 179 -8.24 7.26 -3.47
CA VAL A 179 -8.37 8.40 -4.39
C VAL A 179 -9.65 8.29 -5.21
N LEU A 180 -9.94 7.11 -5.77
CA LEU A 180 -11.14 6.87 -6.56
C LEU A 180 -12.42 7.03 -5.72
N LEU A 181 -12.45 6.44 -4.52
CA LEU A 181 -13.59 6.57 -3.62
C LEU A 181 -13.78 8.02 -3.15
N GLY A 182 -12.69 8.72 -2.84
CA GLY A 182 -12.71 10.15 -2.51
C GLY A 182 -13.28 10.99 -3.65
N ALA A 183 -12.81 10.78 -4.89
CA ALA A 183 -13.32 11.45 -6.08
C ALA A 183 -14.81 11.16 -6.30
N PHE A 184 -15.23 9.91 -6.12
CA PHE A 184 -16.64 9.53 -6.23
C PHE A 184 -17.51 10.20 -5.17
N LEU A 185 -17.04 10.29 -3.92
CA LEU A 185 -17.75 11.02 -2.86
C LEU A 185 -17.82 12.52 -3.17
N VAL A 186 -16.74 13.13 -3.64
CA VAL A 186 -16.75 14.54 -4.06
C VAL A 186 -17.74 14.74 -5.21
N TYR A 187 -17.80 13.84 -6.17
CA TYR A 187 -18.77 13.90 -7.26
C TYR A 187 -20.22 13.83 -6.74
N LEU A 188 -20.54 12.83 -5.91
CA LEU A 188 -21.90 12.63 -5.40
C LEU A 188 -22.39 13.76 -4.48
N TYR A 189 -21.52 14.32 -3.63
CA TYR A 189 -21.91 15.35 -2.66
C TYR A 189 -21.55 16.77 -3.09
N GLY A 190 -20.61 16.94 -4.01
CA GLY A 190 -20.25 18.22 -4.62
C GLY A 190 -21.24 18.64 -5.72
N ALA A 191 -21.95 17.70 -6.34
CA ALA A 191 -23.04 18.01 -7.28
C ALA A 191 -24.24 18.71 -6.60
N ASN A 192 -24.35 18.69 -5.26
CA ASN A 192 -25.33 19.46 -4.50
C ASN A 192 -24.97 20.96 -4.37
N VAL A 193 -23.88 21.42 -4.97
CA VAL A 193 -23.47 22.85 -4.95
C VAL A 193 -23.93 23.59 -6.21
N TYR A 194 -24.33 22.87 -7.26
CA TYR A 194 -24.64 23.45 -8.59
C TYR A 194 -26.10 23.26 -9.05
N TRP A 195 -26.99 22.82 -8.15
CA TRP A 195 -28.46 22.79 -8.32
C TRP A 195 -29.13 23.21 -7.02
#